data_AF-A0A6G3PK18-F1
#
_entry.id   AF-A0A6G3PK18-F1
#
_cell.length_a   1.000
_cell.length_b   1.000
_cell.length_c   1.000
_cell.angle_alpha   90.00
_cell.angle_beta   90.00
_cell.angle_gamma   90.00
#
_symmetry.space_group_name_H-M   'P 1'
#
loop_
_entity.id
_entity.type
_entity.pdbx_description
1 polymer ?
#
loop_
_entity_poly.entity_id
_entity_poly.type
_entity_poly.pdbx_seq_one_letter_code
_entity_poly.pdbx_strand_id
1 'polypeptide(L)' 'MMPGLRRDARRRARLWLGDRRTAEVAVRSLRRGRGYAYELPAHEGTWRWTAYPVSVLPLLPPVCPPISPHRSPA' A
#
# COMPACT_ATOMS: atom_id res chain seq x y z
N MET A 1 15.30 -23.19 13.02
CA MET A 1 15.04 -22.51 11.73
C MET A 1 14.66 -23.55 10.69
N MET A 2 13.43 -23.52 10.14
CA MET A 2 12.90 -24.55 9.24
C MET A 2 12.88 -24.09 7.77
N PRO A 3 13.84 -24.52 6.92
CA PRO A 3 13.94 -24.07 5.52
C PRO A 3 12.77 -24.51 4.62
N GLY A 4 12.04 -25.58 4.99
CA GLY A 4 10.85 -26.06 4.27
C GLY A 4 9.68 -25.07 4.30
N LEU A 5 9.42 -24.44 5.47
CA LEU A 5 8.33 -23.49 5.67
C LEU A 5 8.44 -22.28 4.72
N ARG A 6 9.68 -21.81 4.47
CA ARG A 6 9.96 -20.70 3.54
C ARG A 6 9.68 -21.08 2.08
N ARG A 7 9.91 -22.34 1.69
CA ARG A 7 9.70 -22.81 0.31
C ARG A 7 8.21 -22.97 0.01
N ASP A 8 7.44 -23.49 0.95
CA ASP A 8 5.98 -23.63 0.81
C ASP A 8 5.27 -22.28 0.86
N ALA A 9 5.65 -21.39 1.78
CA ALA A 9 5.11 -20.03 1.81
C ALA A 9 5.39 -19.29 0.49
N ARG A 10 6.61 -19.40 -0.06
CA ARG A 10 6.96 -18.84 -1.37
C ARG A 10 6.16 -19.46 -2.51
N ARG A 11 5.90 -20.78 -2.48
CA ARG A 11 5.10 -21.46 -3.52
C ARG A 11 3.64 -21.01 -3.47
N ARG A 12 3.04 -20.94 -2.27
CA ARG A 12 1.66 -20.47 -2.08
C ARG A 12 1.51 -18.99 -2.47
N ALA A 13 2.47 -18.15 -2.09
CA ALA A 13 2.50 -16.74 -2.51
C ALA A 13 2.57 -16.59 -4.03
N ARG A 14 3.36 -17.42 -4.74
CA ARG A 14 3.42 -17.38 -6.22
C ARG A 14 2.13 -17.85 -6.87
N LEU A 15 1.53 -18.93 -6.37
CA LEU A 15 0.22 -19.39 -6.86
C LEU A 15 -0.85 -18.32 -6.69
N TRP A 16 -0.82 -17.63 -5.55
CA TRP A 16 -1.73 -16.52 -5.28
C TRP A 16 -1.48 -15.28 -6.14
N LEU A 17 -0.21 -14.87 -6.35
CA LEU A 17 0.13 -13.80 -7.29
C LEU A 17 -0.30 -14.12 -8.73
N GLY A 18 -0.34 -15.42 -9.08
CA GLY A 18 -0.85 -15.91 -10.35
C GLY A 18 -2.38 -16.02 -10.42
N ASP A 19 -3.11 -15.86 -9.30
CA ASP A 19 -4.57 -15.85 -9.31
C ASP A 19 -5.06 -14.50 -9.84
N ARG A 20 -5.45 -14.53 -11.11
CA ARG A 20 -5.96 -13.38 -11.85
C ARG A 20 -7.14 -12.72 -11.14
N ARG A 21 -8.05 -13.49 -10.54
CA ARG A 21 -9.25 -12.92 -9.91
C ARG A 21 -8.88 -12.10 -8.67
N THR A 22 -7.99 -12.64 -7.83
CA THR A 22 -7.53 -11.90 -6.65
C THR A 22 -6.67 -10.71 -7.02
N ALA A 23 -5.82 -10.83 -8.05
CA ALA A 23 -5.07 -9.70 -8.59
C ALA A 23 -5.99 -8.57 -9.11
N GLU A 24 -7.07 -8.89 -9.83
CA GLU A 24 -8.03 -7.91 -10.33
C GLU A 24 -8.75 -7.16 -9.19
N VAL A 25 -9.09 -7.85 -8.09
CA VAL A 25 -9.69 -7.22 -6.89
C VAL A 25 -8.69 -6.26 -6.24
N ALA A 26 -7.43 -6.68 -6.08
CA ALA A 26 -6.38 -5.82 -5.54
C ALA A 26 -6.18 -4.57 -6.39
N VAL A 27 -6.04 -4.74 -7.72
CA VAL A 27 -5.90 -3.64 -8.68
C VAL A 27 -7.08 -2.67 -8.61
N ARG A 28 -8.31 -3.18 -8.49
CA ARG A 28 -9.51 -2.34 -8.38
C ARG A 28 -9.54 -1.51 -7.10
N SER A 29 -9.10 -2.08 -5.98
CA SER A 29 -8.99 -1.36 -4.71
C SER A 29 -7.92 -0.27 -4.77
N LEU A 30 -6.74 -0.61 -5.29
CA LEU A 30 -5.62 0.33 -5.44
C LEU A 30 -5.98 1.50 -6.36
N ARG A 31 -6.65 1.24 -7.49
CA ARG A 31 -7.14 2.29 -8.42
C ARG A 31 -8.14 3.25 -7.77
N ARG A 32 -8.83 2.84 -6.71
CA ARG A 32 -9.75 3.69 -5.94
C ARG A 32 -9.05 4.43 -4.79
N GLY A 33 -7.72 4.42 -4.75
CA GLY A 33 -6.95 5.05 -3.68
C GLY A 33 -7.01 4.30 -2.34
N ARG A 34 -7.50 3.05 -2.33
CA ARG A 34 -7.60 2.25 -1.11
C ARG A 34 -6.44 1.27 -1.01
N GLY A 35 -5.89 1.16 0.20
CA GLY A 35 -4.96 0.09 0.52
C GLY A 35 -5.61 -1.27 0.38
N TYR A 36 -4.80 -2.29 0.11
CA TYR A 36 -5.21 -3.67 0.01
C TYR A 36 -4.33 -4.52 0.94
N ALA A 37 -4.95 -5.37 1.75
CA ALA A 37 -4.26 -6.33 2.59
C ALA A 37 -4.62 -7.73 2.12
N TYR A 38 -3.59 -8.55 1.91
CA TYR A 38 -3.71 -9.96 1.65
C TYR A 38 -3.25 -10.75 2.86
N GLU A 39 -4.08 -11.70 3.29
CA GLU A 39 -3.81 -12.57 4.42
C GLU A 39 -3.78 -14.02 3.96
N LEU A 40 -2.69 -14.72 4.28
CA LEU A 40 -2.52 -16.14 4.01
C LEU A 40 -2.31 -16.89 5.32
N PRO A 41 -3.21 -17.83 5.66
CA PRO A 41 -2.99 -18.75 6.78
C PRO A 41 -1.74 -19.61 6.54
N ALA A 42 -0.82 -19.59 7.49
CA ALA A 42 0.37 -20.43 7.54
C ALA A 42 0.37 -21.28 8.82
N HIS A 43 1.29 -22.25 8.89
CA HIS A 43 1.35 -23.20 10.00
C HIS A 43 1.64 -22.53 11.36
N GLU A 44 2.32 -21.38 11.36
CA GLU A 44 2.66 -20.60 12.57
C GLU A 44 1.98 -19.23 12.59
N GLY A 45 0.71 -19.16 12.14
CA GLY A 45 -0.09 -17.94 12.14
C GLY A 45 -0.35 -17.37 10.74
N THR A 46 -0.74 -16.11 10.67
CA THR A 46 -1.18 -15.50 9.41
C THR A 46 -0.12 -14.58 8.84
N TRP A 47 0.24 -14.80 7.58
CA TRP A 47 1.10 -13.89 6.84
C TRP A 47 0.24 -12.80 6.23
N ARG A 48 0.59 -11.55 6.49
CA ARG A 48 -0.12 -10.40 5.92
C ARG A 48 0.79 -9.57 5.03
N TRP A 49 0.38 -9.37 3.78
CA TRP A 49 1.00 -8.43 2.86
C TRP A 49 0.08 -7.24 2.63
N THR A 50 0.58 -6.03 2.83
CA THR A 50 -0.18 -4.82 2.57
C THR A 50 0.41 -4.06 1.38
N ALA A 51 -0.48 -3.58 0.51
CA ALA A 51 -0.16 -2.75 -0.63
C ALA A 51 -0.94 -1.45 -0.52
N TYR A 52 -0.27 -0.31 -0.69
CA TYR A 52 -0.88 1.01 -0.62
C TYR A 52 -0.60 1.77 -1.91
N PRO A 53 -1.57 2.51 -2.44
CA PRO A 53 -1.29 3.43 -3.54
C PRO A 53 -0.41 4.56 -3.02
N VAL A 54 0.71 4.81 -3.69
CA VAL A 54 1.58 5.96 -3.43
C VAL A 54 1.45 6.93 -4.61
N SER A 55 1.24 8.21 -4.33
CA SER A 55 1.27 9.24 -5.35
C SER A 55 2.72 9.68 -5.57
N VAL A 56 3.14 9.79 -6.83
CA VAL A 56 4.44 10.37 -7.22
C VAL A 56 4.34 11.85 -7.58
N LEU A 57 3.14 12.46 -7.43
CA LEU A 57 3.02 13.90 -7.60
C LEU A 57 3.86 14.58 -6.51
N PRO A 58 4.77 15.50 -6.86
CA PRO A 58 5.42 16.32 -5.87
C PRO A 58 4.32 17.02 -5.08
N LEU A 59 4.32 16.84 -3.76
CA LEU A 59 3.49 17.64 -2.87
C LEU A 59 3.89 19.09 -3.13
N LEU A 60 3.07 19.82 -3.90
CA LEU A 60 3.24 21.26 -4.03
C LEU A 60 3.23 21.80 -2.60
N PRO A 61 4.26 22.56 -2.18
CA PRO A 61 4.25 23.15 -0.85
C PRO A 61 2.98 23.99 -0.71
N PRO A 62 2.36 24.03 0.49
CA PRO A 62 1.20 24.88 0.71
C PRO A 62 1.58 26.30 0.27
N VAL A 63 0.81 26.85 -0.67
CA VAL A 63 0.98 28.20 -1.18
C VAL A 63 1.03 29.12 0.04
N CYS A 64 2.20 29.71 0.33
CA CYS A 64 2.32 30.71 1.36
C CYS A 64 1.26 31.79 1.06
N PRO A 65 0.32 32.08 1.98
CA PRO A 65 -0.53 33.24 1.78
C PRO A 65 0.38 34.47 1.66
N PRO A 66 0.09 35.42 0.76
CA PRO A 66 0.86 36.65 0.69
C PRO A 66 0.84 37.28 2.08
N ILE A 67 2.03 37.46 2.67
CA ILE A 67 2.21 38.23 3.89
C ILE A 67 1.62 39.61 3.58
N SER A 68 0.42 39.87 4.08
CA SER A 68 -0.19 41.19 4.01
C SER A 68 0.69 42.11 4.86
N PRO A 69 1.36 43.13 4.28
CA PRO A 69 2.16 44.04 5.07
C PRO A 69 1.21 44.74 6.03
N HIS A 70 1.35 44.42 7.32
CA HIS A 70 0.61 45.03 8.40
C HIS A 70 0.83 46.54 8.36
N ARG A 71 -0.16 47.26 7.84
CA ARG A 71 -0.20 48.73 7.88
C ARG A 71 -0.36 49.12 9.35
N SER A 72 0.70 49.61 9.97
CA SER A 72 0.64 50.20 11.31
C SER A 72 -0.40 51.34 11.33
N PRO A 73 -1.32 51.37 12.30
CA PRO A 73 -2.10 52.57 12.57
C PRO A 73 -1.25 53.60 13.35
N ALA A 74 -1.71 54.85 13.24
CA ALA A 74 -1.12 56.12 13.65
C ALA A 74 -0.57 56.20 15.08
#